data_AF-A0A9D0ID78-F1
#
_entry.id   AF-A0A9D0ID78-F1
#
_cell.length_a   1.000
_cell.length_b   1.000
_cell.length_c   1.000
_cell.angle_alpha   90.00
_cell.angle_beta   90.00
_cell.angle_gamma   90.00
#
_symmetry.space_group_name_H-M   'P 1'
#
loop_
_entity.id
_entity.type
_entity.pdbx_description
1 polymer ?
#
loop_
_entity_poly.entity_id
_entity_poly.type
_entity_poly.pdbx_seq_one_letter_code
_entity_poly.pdbx_strand_id
1 'polypeptide(L)'
;LDQLPKALAQVDLALSATAAPHIIIRADVVRRAMAQRQGRPLLLIDIAVPRDIEPQAAQIPGVTLRNIDDLQNVVETGRQKRRHAAYQARPIVQEEVTRFMAWFRSLEVTPTIKALRARAERIRQAELERALRRLGPLPERDREVLNAFSRAIVNKLLHEPTVRLKAQAQRGDSRLYSAALRELFALEEVR
;
A
#
# COMPACT_ATOMS: atom_id res chain seq x y z
N LEU A 1 -32.17 -18.37 7.80
CA LEU A 1 -32.20 -19.37 6.71
C LEU A 1 -33.54 -20.07 6.57
N ASP A 2 -34.51 -19.78 7.45
CA ASP A 2 -35.74 -20.57 7.59
C ASP A 2 -36.69 -20.49 6.38
N GLN A 3 -36.54 -19.47 5.54
CA GLN A 3 -37.28 -19.30 4.29
C GLN A 3 -36.62 -19.98 3.08
N LEU A 4 -35.39 -20.49 3.23
CA LEU A 4 -34.62 -21.12 2.15
C LEU A 4 -35.40 -22.22 1.41
N PRO A 5 -36.11 -23.15 2.08
CA PRO A 5 -36.86 -24.19 1.36
C PRO A 5 -37.96 -23.61 0.47
N LYS A 6 -38.66 -22.55 0.94
CA LYS A 6 -39.71 -21.87 0.17
C LYS A 6 -39.13 -21.12 -1.03
N ALA A 7 -38.01 -20.42 -0.83
CA ALA A 7 -37.33 -19.71 -1.91
C ALA A 7 -36.84 -20.67 -3.01
N LEU A 8 -36.21 -21.79 -2.61
CA LEU A 8 -35.76 -22.83 -3.55
C LEU A 8 -36.90 -23.49 -4.33
N ALA A 9 -38.14 -23.46 -3.83
CA ALA A 9 -39.31 -23.97 -4.55
C ALA A 9 -39.83 -22.99 -5.63
N GLN A 10 -39.43 -21.71 -5.58
CA GLN A 10 -39.99 -20.66 -6.43
C GLN A 10 -39.05 -20.20 -7.56
N VAL A 11 -37.74 -20.38 -7.40
CA VAL A 11 -36.71 -19.91 -8.35
C VAL A 11 -36.25 -21.01 -9.30
N ASP A 12 -35.84 -20.69 -10.52
CA ASP A 12 -35.24 -21.69 -11.42
C ASP A 12 -33.72 -21.80 -11.27
N LEU A 13 -33.09 -20.78 -10.67
CA LEU A 13 -31.66 -20.70 -10.37
C LEU A 13 -31.44 -20.17 -8.95
N ALA A 14 -30.53 -20.81 -8.20
CA ALA A 14 -30.00 -20.29 -6.95
C ALA A 14 -28.47 -20.23 -7.00
N LEU A 15 -27.92 -19.05 -6.70
CA LEU A 15 -26.48 -18.81 -6.56
C LEU A 15 -26.13 -18.76 -5.07
N SER A 16 -25.22 -19.63 -4.64
CA SER A 16 -24.66 -19.62 -3.29
C SER A 16 -23.23 -19.11 -3.34
N ALA A 17 -22.93 -18.13 -2.49
CA ALA A 17 -21.66 -17.40 -2.46
C ALA A 17 -21.35 -16.91 -1.03
N THR A 18 -21.64 -17.72 -0.02
CA THR A 18 -21.43 -17.32 1.36
C THR A 18 -20.00 -17.57 1.82
N ALA A 19 -19.66 -17.03 3.00
CA ALA A 19 -18.40 -17.29 3.68
C ALA A 19 -18.54 -18.34 4.80
N ALA A 20 -19.60 -19.16 4.79
CA ALA A 20 -19.80 -20.13 5.85
C ALA A 20 -18.74 -21.24 5.82
N PRO A 21 -18.25 -21.68 6.99
CA PRO A 21 -17.28 -22.76 7.05
C PRO A 21 -17.93 -24.15 6.92
N HIS A 22 -19.24 -24.22 6.70
CA HIS A 22 -20.05 -25.44 6.69
C HIS A 22 -21.16 -25.38 5.64
N ILE A 23 -21.68 -26.54 5.27
CA ILE A 23 -22.83 -26.68 4.36
C ILE A 23 -24.04 -25.95 4.93
N ILE A 24 -24.58 -25.02 4.15
CA ILE A 24 -25.82 -24.29 4.44
C ILE A 24 -27.01 -24.96 3.73
N ILE A 25 -26.82 -25.42 2.49
CA ILE A 25 -27.87 -26.00 1.67
C ILE A 25 -27.69 -27.52 1.63
N ARG A 26 -28.37 -28.22 2.53
CA ARG A 26 -28.39 -29.69 2.58
C ARG A 26 -29.31 -30.30 1.53
N ALA A 27 -29.02 -31.52 1.10
CA ALA A 27 -29.78 -32.24 0.08
C ALA A 27 -31.24 -32.49 0.49
N ASP A 28 -31.53 -32.67 1.79
CA ASP A 28 -32.90 -32.84 2.27
C ASP A 28 -33.76 -31.56 2.13
N VAL A 29 -33.14 -30.38 2.24
CA VAL A 29 -33.81 -29.10 2.00
C VAL A 29 -34.15 -28.95 0.53
N VAL A 30 -33.19 -29.29 -0.35
CA VAL A 30 -33.40 -29.27 -1.81
C VAL A 30 -34.47 -30.26 -2.22
N ARG A 31 -34.48 -31.49 -1.66
CA ARG A 31 -35.49 -32.51 -1.96
C ARG A 31 -36.91 -32.04 -1.61
N ARG A 32 -37.08 -31.40 -0.45
CA ARG A 32 -38.36 -30.80 -0.03
C ARG A 32 -38.81 -29.69 -0.96
N ALA A 33 -37.90 -28.84 -1.42
CA ALA A 33 -38.21 -27.82 -2.42
C ALA A 33 -38.63 -28.46 -3.74
N MET A 34 -37.92 -29.48 -4.24
CA MET A 34 -38.24 -30.17 -5.50
C MET A 34 -39.62 -30.82 -5.52
N ALA A 35 -40.10 -31.33 -4.39
CA ALA A 35 -41.44 -31.90 -4.28
C ALA A 35 -42.56 -30.88 -4.59
N GLN A 36 -42.31 -29.58 -4.39
CA GLN A 36 -43.29 -28.51 -4.62
C GLN A 36 -43.22 -27.92 -6.03
N ARG A 37 -42.22 -28.31 -6.84
CA ARG A 37 -41.89 -27.66 -8.12
C ARG A 37 -42.62 -28.23 -9.33
N GLN A 38 -43.46 -29.26 -9.15
CA GLN A 38 -44.24 -29.87 -10.23
C GLN A 38 -43.40 -30.23 -11.48
N GLY A 39 -42.17 -30.72 -11.26
CA GLY A 39 -41.25 -31.11 -12.33
C GLY A 39 -40.38 -29.99 -12.92
N ARG A 40 -40.52 -28.73 -12.47
CA ARG A 40 -39.63 -27.64 -12.89
C ARG A 40 -38.18 -27.88 -12.44
N PRO A 41 -37.19 -27.82 -13.35
CA PRO A 41 -35.79 -28.02 -13.00
C PRO A 41 -35.25 -26.90 -12.10
N LEU A 42 -34.17 -27.17 -11.37
CA LEU A 42 -33.49 -26.22 -10.50
C LEU A 42 -31.98 -26.25 -10.75
N LEU A 43 -31.41 -25.10 -11.14
CA LEU A 43 -29.98 -24.91 -11.27
C LEU A 43 -29.41 -24.30 -9.98
N LEU A 44 -28.51 -25.02 -9.34
CA LEU A 44 -27.74 -24.57 -8.19
C LEU A 44 -26.33 -24.24 -8.65
N ILE A 45 -25.86 -23.03 -8.38
CA ILE A 45 -24.48 -22.60 -8.64
C ILE A 45 -23.82 -22.30 -7.29
N ASP A 46 -22.80 -23.05 -6.93
CA ASP A 46 -22.05 -22.92 -5.68
C ASP A 46 -20.65 -22.33 -5.97
N ILE A 47 -20.50 -21.02 -5.74
CA ILE A 47 -19.23 -20.33 -5.89
C ILE A 47 -18.53 -20.09 -4.55
N ALA A 48 -19.01 -20.69 -3.46
CA ALA A 48 -18.42 -20.57 -2.13
C ALA A 48 -17.22 -21.51 -1.94
N VAL A 49 -16.24 -21.05 -1.15
CA VAL A 49 -15.07 -21.83 -0.74
C VAL A 49 -14.80 -21.56 0.75
N PRO A 50 -15.08 -22.50 1.68
CA PRO A 50 -15.64 -23.85 1.48
C PRO A 50 -17.06 -23.87 0.89
N ARG A 51 -17.47 -24.99 0.29
CA ARG A 51 -18.74 -25.13 -0.44
C ARG A 51 -19.96 -24.93 0.46
N ASP A 52 -21.00 -24.28 -0.06
CA ASP A 52 -22.25 -24.04 0.68
C ASP A 52 -23.27 -25.16 0.50
N ILE A 53 -23.24 -25.85 -0.64
CA ILE A 53 -24.28 -26.79 -1.06
C ILE A 53 -23.76 -28.21 -0.96
N GLU A 54 -24.51 -29.09 -0.30
CA GLU A 54 -24.17 -30.50 -0.17
C GLU A 54 -24.07 -31.19 -1.55
N PRO A 55 -22.98 -31.92 -1.87
CA PRO A 55 -22.80 -32.53 -3.19
C PRO A 55 -23.91 -33.53 -3.56
N GLN A 56 -24.51 -34.17 -2.55
CA GLN A 56 -25.60 -35.12 -2.74
C GLN A 56 -26.86 -34.47 -3.35
N ALA A 57 -27.00 -33.14 -3.29
CA ALA A 57 -28.10 -32.43 -3.95
C ALA A 57 -28.11 -32.64 -5.48
N ALA A 58 -26.95 -32.92 -6.09
CA ALA A 58 -26.82 -33.21 -7.52
C ALA A 58 -27.51 -34.53 -7.94
N GLN A 59 -27.79 -35.43 -7.00
CA GLN A 59 -28.44 -36.71 -7.26
C GLN A 59 -29.97 -36.61 -7.29
N ILE A 60 -30.53 -35.45 -6.95
CA ILE A 60 -31.98 -35.25 -6.89
C ILE A 60 -32.53 -35.03 -8.32
N PRO A 61 -33.56 -35.78 -8.75
CA PRO A 61 -34.14 -35.60 -10.08
C PRO A 61 -34.56 -34.15 -10.34
N GLY A 62 -34.15 -33.60 -11.49
CA GLY A 62 -34.44 -32.22 -11.88
C GLY A 62 -33.50 -31.16 -11.27
N VAL A 63 -32.51 -31.55 -10.46
CA VAL A 63 -31.48 -30.64 -9.94
C VAL A 63 -30.21 -30.72 -10.79
N THR A 64 -29.67 -29.57 -11.16
CA THR A 64 -28.32 -29.44 -11.71
C THR A 64 -27.49 -28.62 -10.73
N LEU A 65 -26.41 -29.20 -10.20
CA LEU A 65 -25.48 -28.51 -9.31
C LEU A 65 -24.19 -28.24 -10.08
N ARG A 66 -23.78 -26.98 -10.12
CA ARG A 66 -22.49 -26.51 -10.66
C ARG A 66 -21.71 -25.84 -9.55
N ASN A 67 -20.41 -26.06 -9.50
CA ASN A 67 -19.51 -25.37 -8.57
C ASN A 67 -18.51 -24.47 -9.30
N ILE A 68 -17.62 -23.84 -8.55
CA ILE A 68 -16.54 -23.01 -9.10
C ILE A 68 -15.61 -23.77 -10.06
N ASP A 69 -15.43 -25.08 -9.88
CA ASP A 69 -14.61 -25.93 -10.76
C ASP A 69 -15.30 -26.22 -12.09
N ASP A 70 -16.62 -26.37 -12.11
CA ASP A 70 -17.39 -26.54 -13.35
C ASP A 70 -17.35 -25.30 -14.26
N LEU A 71 -16.99 -24.14 -13.69
CA LEU A 71 -16.83 -22.89 -14.42
C LEU A 71 -15.42 -22.71 -15.02
N GLN A 72 -14.51 -23.69 -14.86
CA GLN A 72 -13.13 -23.63 -15.34
C GLN A 72 -12.99 -23.30 -16.84
N ASN A 73 -13.94 -23.74 -17.69
CA ASN A 73 -13.90 -23.42 -19.12
C ASN A 73 -14.08 -21.91 -19.41
N VAL A 74 -14.80 -21.17 -18.57
CA VAL A 74 -14.92 -19.70 -18.65
C VAL A 74 -13.66 -19.03 -18.09
N VAL A 75 -13.02 -19.66 -17.11
CA VAL A 75 -11.78 -19.18 -16.47
C VAL A 75 -10.60 -19.18 -17.45
N GLU A 76 -10.53 -20.13 -18.40
CA GLU A 76 -9.42 -20.22 -19.36
C GLU A 76 -9.39 -19.03 -20.34
N THR A 77 -10.55 -18.58 -20.84
CA THR A 77 -10.65 -17.34 -21.63
C THR A 77 -10.23 -16.11 -20.80
N GLY A 78 -10.57 -16.10 -19.51
CA GLY A 78 -10.10 -15.08 -18.57
C GLY A 78 -8.59 -15.13 -18.32
N ARG A 79 -7.96 -16.31 -18.41
CA ARG A 79 -6.52 -16.50 -18.20
C ARG A 79 -5.68 -15.80 -19.27
N GLN A 80 -6.07 -15.89 -20.54
CA GLN A 80 -5.38 -15.18 -21.61
C GLN A 80 -5.51 -13.65 -21.48
N LYS A 81 -6.73 -13.15 -21.18
CA LYS A 81 -6.94 -11.72 -20.89
C LYS A 81 -6.12 -11.23 -19.69
N ARG A 82 -6.06 -12.03 -18.60
CA ARG A 82 -5.23 -11.73 -17.42
C ARG A 82 -3.74 -11.73 -17.75
N ARG A 83 -3.25 -12.67 -18.57
CA ARG A 83 -1.85 -12.69 -19.02
C ARG A 83 -1.50 -11.44 -19.81
N HIS A 84 -2.36 -11.04 -20.75
CA HIS A 84 -2.15 -9.82 -21.52
C HIS A 84 -2.16 -8.57 -20.62
N ALA A 85 -3.12 -8.47 -19.70
CA ALA A 85 -3.17 -7.37 -18.73
C ALA A 85 -1.92 -7.33 -17.84
N ALA A 86 -1.43 -8.48 -17.37
CA ALA A 86 -0.20 -8.57 -16.58
C ALA A 86 1.04 -8.16 -17.39
N TYR A 87 1.09 -8.50 -18.69
CA TYR A 87 2.16 -8.05 -19.57
C TYR A 87 2.17 -6.52 -19.73
N GLN A 88 1.00 -5.92 -19.91
CA GLN A 88 0.84 -4.45 -19.99
C GLN A 88 1.15 -3.75 -18.67
N ALA A 89 0.90 -4.41 -17.53
CA ALA A 89 1.18 -3.84 -16.21
C ALA A 89 2.67 -3.93 -15.80
N ARG A 90 3.45 -4.85 -16.38
CA ARG A 90 4.88 -5.04 -16.03
C ARG A 90 5.72 -3.76 -16.16
N PRO A 91 5.63 -2.98 -17.25
CA PRO A 91 6.34 -1.71 -17.37
C PRO A 91 6.00 -0.72 -16.25
N ILE A 92 4.72 -0.62 -15.88
CA ILE A 92 4.25 0.26 -14.79
C ILE A 92 4.89 -0.14 -13.47
N VAL A 93 4.85 -1.44 -13.14
CA VAL A 93 5.49 -1.96 -11.92
C VAL A 93 6.99 -1.69 -11.94
N GLN A 94 7.66 -1.90 -13.07
CA GLN A 94 9.10 -1.67 -13.20
C GLN A 94 9.48 -0.19 -12.99
N GLU A 95 8.68 0.73 -13.51
CA GLU A 95 8.85 2.16 -13.30
C GLU A 95 8.72 2.51 -11.81
N GLU A 96 7.68 2.02 -11.15
CA GLU A 96 7.44 2.30 -9.73
C GLU A 96 8.52 1.67 -8.83
N VAL A 97 9.00 0.46 -9.15
CA VAL A 97 10.16 -0.13 -8.44
C VAL A 97 11.39 0.75 -8.59
N THR A 98 11.64 1.28 -9.80
CA THR A 98 12.80 2.15 -10.05
C THR A 98 12.69 3.45 -9.24
N ARG A 99 11.50 4.07 -9.23
CA ARG A 99 11.19 5.28 -8.45
C ARG A 99 11.33 5.03 -6.95
N PHE A 100 10.79 3.93 -6.45
CA PHE A 100 10.89 3.52 -5.05
C PHE A 100 12.36 3.34 -4.64
N MET A 101 13.16 2.64 -5.44
CA MET A 101 14.57 2.42 -5.13
C MET A 101 15.39 3.71 -5.13
N ALA A 102 15.10 4.65 -6.04
CA ALA A 102 15.73 5.97 -6.03
C ALA A 102 15.37 6.75 -4.76
N TRP A 103 14.08 6.76 -4.37
CA TRP A 103 13.62 7.35 -3.12
C TRP A 103 14.28 6.70 -1.90
N PHE A 104 14.33 5.37 -1.84
CA PHE A 104 14.90 4.62 -0.73
C PHE A 104 16.38 4.97 -0.52
N ARG A 105 17.18 5.01 -1.59
CA ARG A 105 18.59 5.44 -1.52
C ARG A 105 18.74 6.88 -1.05
N SER A 106 17.80 7.77 -1.38
CA SER A 106 17.82 9.15 -0.89
C SER A 106 17.71 9.26 0.64
N LEU A 107 17.18 8.24 1.31
CA LEU A 107 17.07 8.22 2.77
C LEU A 107 18.41 8.00 3.46
N GLU A 108 19.38 7.32 2.81
CA GLU A 108 20.70 7.01 3.39
C GLU A 108 21.48 8.26 3.82
N VAL A 109 21.30 9.38 3.12
CA VAL A 109 22.00 10.64 3.40
C VAL A 109 21.29 11.50 4.45
N THR A 110 20.07 11.13 4.86
CA THR A 110 19.26 11.88 5.84
C THR A 110 20.00 12.12 7.17
N PRO A 111 20.67 11.12 7.77
CA PRO A 111 21.43 11.34 9.01
C PRO A 111 22.54 12.38 8.84
N THR A 112 23.26 12.35 7.71
CA THR A 112 24.32 13.32 7.39
C THR A 112 23.76 14.74 7.24
N ILE A 113 22.62 14.92 6.57
CA ILE A 113 21.94 16.22 6.43
C ILE A 113 21.52 16.74 7.81
N LYS A 114 20.97 15.87 8.66
CA LYS A 114 20.54 16.23 10.01
C LYS A 114 21.74 16.70 10.84
N ALA A 115 22.85 15.96 10.81
CA ALA A 115 24.07 16.32 11.51
C ALA A 115 24.65 17.66 11.02
N LEU A 116 24.69 17.90 9.70
CA LEU A 116 25.16 19.15 9.11
C LEU A 116 24.33 20.35 9.58
N ARG A 117 22.99 20.24 9.52
CA ARG A 117 22.08 21.28 9.98
C ARG A 117 22.22 21.55 11.47
N ALA A 118 22.35 20.51 12.29
CA ALA A 118 22.55 20.65 13.73
C ALA A 118 23.87 21.36 14.06
N ARG A 119 24.96 21.04 13.35
CA ARG A 119 26.24 21.73 13.51
C ARG A 119 26.14 23.21 13.11
N ALA A 120 25.53 23.51 11.97
CA ALA A 120 25.35 24.89 11.52
C ALA A 120 24.50 25.71 12.49
N GLU A 121 23.45 25.12 13.06
CA GLU A 121 22.61 25.79 14.06
C GLU A 121 23.38 26.08 15.36
N ARG A 122 24.23 25.15 15.81
CA ARG A 122 25.12 25.39 16.96
C ARG A 122 26.05 26.58 16.72
N ILE A 123 26.67 26.65 15.53
CA ILE A 123 27.54 27.76 15.14
C ILE A 123 26.74 29.07 15.10
N ARG A 124 25.58 29.07 14.44
CA ARG A 124 24.70 30.24 14.33
C ARG A 124 24.34 30.80 15.70
N GLN A 125 23.91 29.94 16.62
CA GLN A 125 23.48 30.33 17.95
C GLN A 125 24.65 30.91 18.76
N ALA A 126 25.83 30.28 18.70
CA ALA A 126 27.02 30.78 19.38
C ALA A 126 27.45 32.17 18.87
N GLU A 127 27.43 32.41 17.56
CA GLU A 127 27.77 33.72 16.99
C GLU A 127 26.69 34.77 17.25
N LEU A 128 25.40 34.39 17.20
CA LEU A 128 24.31 35.30 17.55
C LEU A 128 24.40 35.75 19.01
N GLU A 129 24.67 34.83 19.95
CA GLU A 129 24.86 35.16 21.36
C GLU A 129 26.08 36.06 21.61
N ARG A 130 27.17 35.86 20.87
CA ARG A 130 28.34 36.76 20.93
C ARG A 130 28.00 38.15 20.41
N ALA A 131 27.27 38.25 19.30
CA ALA A 131 26.84 39.52 18.74
C ALA A 131 25.91 40.27 19.69
N LEU A 132 24.90 39.59 20.25
CA LEU A 132 23.96 40.16 21.21
C LEU A 132 24.66 40.65 22.49
N ARG A 133 25.66 39.90 23.01
CA ARG A 133 26.47 40.35 24.15
C ARG A 133 27.26 41.62 23.87
N ARG A 134 27.77 41.79 22.65
CA ARG A 134 28.52 42.99 22.23
C ARG A 134 27.62 44.20 22.01
N LEU A 135 26.42 43.99 21.48
CA LEU A 135 25.44 45.04 21.22
C LEU A 135 24.73 45.53 22.49
N GLY A 136 24.68 44.70 23.54
CA GLY A 136 24.02 45.04 24.80
C GLY A 136 22.49 44.90 24.72
N PRO A 137 21.74 45.59 25.60
CA PRO A 137 20.28 45.57 25.58
C PRO A 137 19.73 46.11 24.26
N LEU A 138 18.88 45.33 23.59
CA LEU A 138 18.20 45.71 22.35
C LEU A 138 16.69 45.59 22.53
N PRO A 139 15.88 46.43 21.84
CA PRO A 139 14.46 46.17 21.69
C PRO A 139 14.20 44.77 21.14
N GLU A 140 13.11 44.13 21.56
CA GLU A 140 12.79 42.75 21.16
C GLU A 140 12.71 42.59 19.64
N ARG A 141 12.13 43.58 18.96
CA ARG A 141 12.07 43.64 17.49
C ARG A 141 13.45 43.49 16.83
N ASP A 142 14.47 44.17 17.35
CA ASP A 142 15.80 44.15 16.73
C ASP A 142 16.51 42.81 16.97
N ARG A 143 16.27 42.21 18.15
CA ARG A 143 16.72 40.84 18.46
C ARG A 143 16.09 39.82 17.52
N GLU A 144 14.80 39.93 17.26
CA GLU A 144 14.09 39.07 16.30
C GLU A 144 14.62 39.25 14.87
N VAL A 145 14.86 40.49 14.42
CA VAL A 145 15.45 40.77 13.10
C VAL A 145 16.83 40.13 12.96
N LEU A 146 17.70 40.24 13.96
CA LEU A 146 19.02 39.58 13.95
C LEU A 146 18.91 38.05 13.95
N ASN A 147 17.96 37.50 14.71
CA ASN A 147 17.71 36.05 14.71
C ASN A 147 17.22 35.58 13.33
N ALA A 148 16.24 36.25 12.74
CA ALA A 148 15.72 35.96 11.41
C ALA A 148 16.80 36.09 10.33
N PHE A 149 17.62 37.14 10.39
CA PHE A 149 18.74 37.36 9.49
C PHE A 149 19.77 36.23 9.54
N SER A 150 20.24 35.86 10.74
CA SER A 150 21.21 34.78 10.91
C SER A 150 20.66 33.42 10.44
N ARG A 151 19.38 33.14 10.71
CA ARG A 151 18.70 31.93 10.22
C ARG A 151 18.59 31.92 8.70
N ALA A 152 18.27 33.06 8.09
CA ALA A 152 18.17 33.17 6.64
C ALA A 152 19.51 32.88 5.94
N ILE A 153 20.63 33.34 6.50
CA ILE A 153 21.96 33.02 5.97
C ILE A 153 22.22 31.52 6.01
N VAL A 154 22.04 30.89 7.17
CA VAL A 154 22.29 29.44 7.33
C VAL A 154 21.39 28.63 6.39
N ASN A 155 20.11 28.97 6.31
CA ASN A 155 19.17 28.28 5.42
C ASN A 155 19.59 28.40 3.95
N LYS A 156 20.00 29.60 3.50
CA LYS A 156 20.47 29.82 2.12
C LYS A 156 21.76 29.05 1.83
N LEU A 157 22.73 29.06 2.74
CA LEU A 157 23.98 28.32 2.59
C LEU A 157 23.77 26.80 2.53
N LEU A 158 22.85 26.27 3.33
CA LEU A 158 22.61 24.82 3.42
C LEU A 158 21.60 24.28 2.40
N HIS A 159 20.83 25.13 1.72
CA HIS A 159 19.82 24.69 0.77
C HIS A 159 20.44 23.88 -0.38
N GLU A 160 21.35 24.48 -1.14
CA GLU A 160 21.95 23.87 -2.33
C GLU A 160 22.75 22.58 -2.00
N PRO A 161 23.62 22.53 -0.96
CA PRO A 161 24.29 21.29 -0.57
C PRO A 161 23.32 20.18 -0.16
N THR A 162 22.24 20.52 0.54
CA THR A 162 21.21 19.53 0.96
C THR A 162 20.50 18.95 -0.26
N VAL A 163 20.10 19.80 -1.22
CA VAL A 163 19.42 19.38 -2.44
C VAL A 163 20.33 18.50 -3.29
N ARG A 164 21.58 18.91 -3.50
CA ARG A 164 22.56 18.12 -4.28
C ARG A 164 22.86 16.77 -3.65
N LEU A 165 23.02 16.70 -2.33
CA LEU A 165 23.29 15.44 -1.65
C LEU A 165 22.13 14.44 -1.81
N LYS A 166 20.88 14.91 -1.67
CA LYS A 166 19.69 14.07 -1.92
C LYS A 166 19.61 13.60 -3.36
N ALA A 167 19.88 14.49 -4.33
CA ALA A 167 19.85 14.15 -5.75
C ALA A 167 20.92 13.10 -6.12
N GLN A 168 22.14 13.22 -5.58
CA GLN A 168 23.19 12.23 -5.81
C GLN A 168 22.87 10.89 -5.16
N ALA A 169 22.24 10.90 -3.98
CA ALA A 169 21.81 9.67 -3.35
C ALA A 169 20.77 8.90 -4.16
N GLN A 170 19.85 9.59 -4.82
CA GLN A 170 18.88 8.96 -5.73
C GLN A 170 19.57 8.24 -6.91
N ARG A 171 20.69 8.78 -7.39
CA ARG A 171 21.52 8.24 -8.48
C ARG A 171 22.43 7.08 -8.06
N GLY A 172 22.51 6.77 -6.77
CA GLY A 172 23.32 5.65 -6.25
C GLY A 172 24.76 6.01 -5.87
N ASP A 173 25.13 7.29 -5.92
CA ASP A 173 26.47 7.80 -5.59
C ASP A 173 26.51 8.47 -4.19
N SER A 174 25.61 8.06 -3.28
CA SER A 174 25.42 8.70 -1.95
C SER A 174 26.66 8.62 -1.06
N ARG A 175 27.41 7.52 -1.14
CA ARG A 175 28.43 7.16 -0.13
C ARG A 175 29.62 8.10 -0.14
N LEU A 176 30.16 8.42 -1.32
CA LEU A 176 31.33 9.28 -1.46
C LEU A 176 31.03 10.72 -0.99
N TYR A 177 29.90 11.27 -1.43
CA TYR A 177 29.48 12.63 -1.03
C TYR A 177 29.10 12.72 0.46
N SER A 178 28.45 11.69 1.01
CA SER A 178 28.14 11.64 2.44
C SER A 178 29.41 11.57 3.29
N ALA A 179 30.39 10.75 2.90
CA ALA A 179 31.68 10.65 3.57
C ALA A 179 32.44 11.98 3.53
N ALA A 180 32.53 12.61 2.35
CA ALA A 180 33.18 13.91 2.18
C ALA A 180 32.55 15.00 3.06
N LEU A 181 31.21 15.05 3.16
CA LEU A 181 30.54 16.01 4.04
C LEU A 181 30.78 15.72 5.52
N ARG A 182 30.83 14.45 5.92
CA ARG A 182 31.17 14.08 7.31
C ARG A 182 32.57 14.51 7.67
N GLU A 183 33.54 14.34 6.76
CA GLU A 183 34.93 14.72 6.95
C GLU A 183 35.11 16.24 6.97
N LEU A 184 34.67 16.93 5.90
CA LEU A 184 34.83 18.38 5.74
C LEU A 184 34.14 19.18 6.85
N PHE A 185 33.01 18.68 7.36
CA PHE A 185 32.26 19.35 8.42
C PHE A 185 32.37 18.66 9.77
N ALA A 186 33.28 17.69 9.95
CA ALA A 186 33.48 16.90 11.17
C ALA A 186 32.14 16.57 11.86
N LEU A 187 31.27 15.86 11.15
CA LEU A 187 29.93 15.50 11.61
C LEU A 187 29.99 14.20 12.40
N GLU A 188 29.47 14.20 13.62
CA GLU A 188 29.36 13.00 14.46
C GLU A 188 28.33 12.01 13.88
N GLU A 189 28.57 10.72 14.05
CA GLU A 189 27.58 9.70 13.71
C GLU A 189 26.36 9.82 14.62
N VAL A 190 25.20 10.12 14.01
CA VAL A 190 23.92 9.97 14.68
C VAL A 190 23.67 8.47 14.79
N ARG A 191 23.96 7.89 15.96
CA ARG A 191 23.59 6.51 16.32
C ARG A 191 22.08 6.31 16.24
#